data_AF-A0A8H5E783-F1
#
_entry.id   AF-A0A8H5E783-F1
#
_cell.length_a   1.000
_cell.length_b   1.000
_cell.length_c   1.000
_cell.angle_alpha   90.00
_cell.angle_beta   90.00
_cell.angle_gamma   90.00
#
_symmetry.space_group_name_H-M   'P 1'
#
loop_
_entity.id
_entity.type
_entity.pdbx_description
1 polymer ?
#
loop_
_entity_poly.entity_id
_entity_poly.type
_entity_poly.pdbx_seq_one_letter_code
_entity_poly.pdbx_strand_id
1 'polypeptide(L)'
;MASVLSEYRSTITHIINTIPKLNEQPISGPSSVDLSNLGDLNSYGGEDVALTAKEDPLTYPQWILGEAPDDSGRIANSVPCAVILVEKSEVDIDAFYFYFYSFNEGPNITQVMEPINHLVGDENLSSGMHFGNHVGDWEHNMVRFHNGTPVGIYYSQHIDGAGFKWDDATVNITDGRPIVYSALGSHANYPQRGHQIHNVAMFDYCDEGKLWNPAQSAYYYRFNPDSFTITPIISPFEPSSTEPAQNYTSWFDFTGHWGDISYPDSDPRQETVPHFGLKRFNSGPNGPRFKHLIRKGLVRDHARKMGWKERAVGVFMYWYPCCIRGWRLWRSLGITAVITSAFVLAVVYGVRRLKTWRQKQVYTKLKNDDIAMEEFRREEEFLIGSDDDEDDHRR
;
A
#
# COMPACT_ATOMS: atom_id res chain seq x y z
N MET A 1 9.85 -16.37 -12.02
CA MET A 1 8.94 -16.28 -10.87
C MET A 1 8.90 -17.65 -10.20
N ALA A 2 8.81 -17.67 -8.88
CA ALA A 2 8.75 -18.84 -8.03
C ALA A 2 7.45 -18.74 -7.23
N SER A 3 6.54 -19.72 -7.36
CA SER A 3 5.26 -19.71 -6.64
C SER A 3 4.96 -21.04 -5.99
N VAL A 4 4.51 -20.95 -4.74
CA VAL A 4 4.17 -22.06 -3.83
C VAL A 4 2.98 -22.87 -4.37
N LEU A 5 2.12 -22.26 -5.19
CA LEU A 5 0.93 -22.90 -5.74
C LEU A 5 0.80 -22.69 -7.25
N SER A 6 0.28 -23.73 -7.91
CA SER A 6 -0.05 -23.78 -9.33
C SER A 6 -1.29 -22.94 -9.62
N GLU A 7 -1.16 -21.61 -9.63
CA GLU A 7 -2.30 -20.66 -9.62
C GLU A 7 -2.45 -19.80 -10.89
N TYR A 8 -1.81 -20.18 -11.98
CA TYR A 8 -1.81 -19.42 -13.23
C TYR A 8 -2.83 -19.92 -14.26
N ARG A 9 -3.98 -19.25 -14.44
CA ARG A 9 -4.97 -19.58 -15.49
C ARG A 9 -5.14 -18.49 -16.53
N SER A 10 -5.62 -18.92 -17.69
CA SER A 10 -5.89 -18.08 -18.84
C SER A 10 -6.93 -17.03 -18.49
N THR A 11 -6.64 -15.79 -18.84
CA THR A 11 -7.60 -14.67 -18.77
C THR A 11 -8.91 -14.99 -19.51
N ILE A 12 -8.84 -15.80 -20.58
CA ILE A 12 -10.02 -16.27 -21.32
C ILE A 12 -10.87 -17.21 -20.47
N THR A 13 -10.25 -18.19 -19.80
CA THR A 13 -10.95 -19.15 -18.93
C THR A 13 -11.67 -18.42 -17.79
N HIS A 14 -11.04 -17.41 -17.22
CA HIS A 14 -11.66 -16.56 -16.20
C HIS A 14 -12.94 -15.88 -16.72
N ILE A 15 -12.86 -15.20 -17.87
CA ILE A 15 -14.02 -14.52 -18.47
C ILE A 15 -15.17 -15.51 -18.73
N ILE A 16 -14.87 -16.69 -19.29
CA ILE A 16 -15.87 -17.74 -19.54
C ILE A 16 -16.58 -18.18 -18.26
N ASN A 17 -15.92 -18.13 -17.09
CA ASN A 17 -16.49 -18.54 -15.81
C ASN A 17 -17.08 -17.39 -14.98
N THR A 18 -17.23 -16.22 -15.59
CA THR A 18 -17.83 -15.04 -14.97
C THR A 18 -19.08 -14.58 -15.73
N ILE A 19 -19.89 -13.77 -15.07
CA ILE A 19 -21.06 -13.08 -15.64
C ILE A 19 -20.87 -11.59 -15.34
N PRO A 20 -20.82 -10.71 -16.36
CA PRO A 20 -20.83 -9.27 -16.15
C PRO A 20 -22.11 -8.84 -15.44
N LYS A 21 -21.96 -8.21 -14.27
CA LYS A 21 -23.06 -7.68 -13.48
C LYS A 21 -22.87 -6.20 -13.21
N LEU A 22 -23.99 -5.48 -13.15
CA LEU A 22 -24.08 -4.10 -12.66
C LEU A 22 -25.11 -4.09 -11.54
N ASN A 23 -24.76 -3.57 -10.36
CA ASN A 23 -25.62 -3.60 -9.18
C ASN A 23 -26.18 -5.01 -8.89
N GLU A 24 -25.29 -6.02 -8.94
CA GLU A 24 -25.61 -7.44 -8.74
C GLU A 24 -26.55 -8.08 -9.78
N GLN A 25 -26.99 -7.33 -10.79
CA GLN A 25 -27.84 -7.84 -11.86
C GLN A 25 -27.04 -8.12 -13.13
N PRO A 26 -27.24 -9.27 -13.80
CA PRO A 26 -26.60 -9.56 -15.08
C PRO A 26 -26.91 -8.48 -16.13
N ILE A 27 -25.88 -8.02 -16.83
CA ILE A 27 -26.04 -7.05 -17.92
C ILE A 27 -26.69 -7.75 -19.12
N SER A 28 -27.82 -7.23 -19.57
CA SER A 28 -28.50 -7.69 -20.79
C SER A 28 -28.01 -6.87 -21.97
N GLY A 29 -27.36 -7.49 -22.96
CA GLY A 29 -26.82 -6.76 -24.11
C GLY A 29 -25.82 -7.56 -24.95
N PRO A 30 -24.60 -7.84 -24.45
CA PRO A 30 -23.61 -8.57 -25.20
C PRO A 30 -24.00 -10.04 -25.37
N SER A 31 -23.98 -10.55 -26.61
CA SER A 31 -24.26 -11.95 -26.92
C SER A 31 -23.16 -12.90 -26.44
N SER A 32 -21.92 -12.41 -26.42
CA SER A 32 -20.74 -13.08 -25.86
C SER A 32 -19.71 -12.04 -25.45
N VAL A 33 -19.00 -12.29 -24.34
CA VAL A 33 -17.92 -11.43 -23.84
C VAL A 33 -16.62 -12.22 -23.83
N ASP A 34 -15.57 -11.65 -24.41
CA ASP A 34 -14.20 -12.16 -24.41
C ASP A 34 -13.17 -11.01 -24.42
N LEU A 35 -11.88 -11.32 -24.55
CA LEU A 35 -10.80 -10.32 -24.53
C LEU A 35 -10.85 -9.30 -25.68
N SER A 36 -11.55 -9.61 -26.77
CA SER A 36 -11.67 -8.73 -27.94
C SER A 36 -12.76 -7.67 -27.80
N ASN A 37 -13.71 -7.86 -26.89
CA ASN A 37 -14.85 -6.95 -26.69
C ASN A 37 -15.16 -6.60 -25.22
N LEU A 38 -14.34 -7.05 -24.25
CA LEU A 38 -14.56 -6.81 -22.82
C LEU A 38 -14.77 -5.33 -22.46
N GLY A 39 -14.05 -4.43 -23.13
CA GLY A 39 -14.16 -2.98 -22.95
C GLY A 39 -15.51 -2.40 -23.36
N ASP A 40 -16.32 -3.10 -24.16
CA ASP A 40 -17.67 -2.66 -24.53
C ASP A 40 -18.59 -2.58 -23.30
N LEU A 41 -18.27 -3.37 -22.25
CA LEU A 41 -18.97 -3.33 -20.95
C LEU A 41 -18.89 -1.95 -20.29
N ASN A 42 -17.89 -1.13 -20.63
CA ASN A 42 -17.77 0.22 -20.10
C ASN A 42 -18.99 1.09 -20.42
N SER A 43 -19.66 0.84 -21.55
CA SER A 43 -20.86 1.58 -21.96
C SER A 43 -22.10 1.29 -21.10
N TYR A 44 -22.08 0.20 -20.31
CA TYR A 44 -23.20 -0.23 -19.48
C TYR A 44 -23.10 0.30 -18.04
N GLY A 45 -21.88 0.48 -17.51
CA GLY A 45 -21.67 0.95 -16.15
C GLY A 45 -20.21 1.26 -15.78
N GLY A 46 -19.27 1.19 -16.72
CA GLY A 46 -17.88 1.53 -16.48
C GLY A 46 -17.25 0.77 -15.31
N GLU A 47 -16.75 1.53 -14.34
CA GLU A 47 -16.07 1.01 -13.13
C GLU A 47 -17.01 0.21 -12.21
N ASP A 48 -18.33 0.41 -12.29
CA ASP A 48 -19.31 -0.29 -11.46
C ASP A 48 -19.66 -1.71 -11.98
N VAL A 49 -19.13 -2.09 -13.15
CA VAL A 49 -19.35 -3.43 -13.73
C VAL A 49 -18.39 -4.43 -13.10
N ALA A 50 -18.90 -5.59 -12.71
CA ALA A 50 -18.15 -6.66 -12.08
C ALA A 50 -18.24 -7.97 -12.88
N LEU A 51 -17.09 -8.61 -13.15
CA LEU A 51 -17.02 -9.96 -13.68
C LEU A 51 -17.27 -10.97 -12.54
N THR A 52 -18.54 -11.17 -12.20
CA THR A 52 -18.93 -11.98 -11.04
C THR A 52 -18.81 -13.47 -11.34
N ALA A 53 -18.20 -14.25 -10.46
CA ALA A 53 -18.07 -15.70 -10.61
C ALA A 53 -19.44 -16.40 -10.80
N LYS A 54 -19.47 -17.41 -11.68
CA LYS A 54 -20.66 -18.26 -11.91
C LYS A 54 -20.93 -19.24 -10.76
N GLU A 55 -19.88 -19.62 -10.07
CA GLU A 55 -19.87 -20.60 -8.98
C GLU A 55 -19.27 -19.98 -7.72
N ASP A 56 -19.56 -20.54 -6.55
CA ASP A 56 -19.01 -20.05 -5.29
C ASP A 56 -17.48 -20.27 -5.26
N PRO A 57 -16.67 -19.19 -5.20
CA PRO A 57 -15.22 -19.32 -5.25
C PRO A 57 -14.64 -20.11 -4.07
N LEU A 58 -15.34 -20.15 -2.92
CA LEU A 58 -14.93 -20.92 -1.75
C LEU A 58 -15.08 -22.44 -1.91
N THR A 59 -15.71 -22.90 -2.99
CA THR A 59 -15.76 -24.33 -3.33
C THR A 59 -14.52 -24.78 -4.13
N TYR A 60 -13.61 -23.85 -4.44
CA TYR A 60 -12.40 -24.06 -5.25
C TYR A 60 -12.69 -24.75 -6.59
N PRO A 61 -13.60 -24.18 -7.41
CA PRO A 61 -13.88 -24.75 -8.71
C PRO A 61 -12.62 -24.78 -9.57
N GLN A 62 -12.52 -25.77 -10.45
CA GLN A 62 -11.28 -26.07 -11.18
C GLN A 62 -10.73 -24.89 -12.00
N TRP A 63 -11.58 -23.94 -12.42
CA TRP A 63 -11.20 -22.75 -13.19
C TRP A 63 -10.51 -21.67 -12.35
N ILE A 64 -10.72 -21.68 -11.03
CA ILE A 64 -10.02 -20.82 -10.08
C ILE A 64 -8.61 -21.35 -9.81
N LEU A 65 -8.45 -22.68 -9.78
CA LEU A 65 -7.16 -23.33 -9.62
C LEU A 65 -6.33 -23.18 -10.89
N GLY A 66 -5.13 -22.62 -10.80
CA GLY A 66 -4.17 -22.43 -11.91
C GLY A 66 -3.69 -23.66 -12.66
N GLU A 67 -2.85 -23.41 -13.67
CA GLU A 67 -1.97 -24.40 -14.29
C GLU A 67 -0.56 -24.25 -13.71
N ALA A 68 0.07 -25.40 -13.42
CA ALA A 68 1.48 -25.41 -13.10
C ALA A 68 2.31 -25.21 -14.39
N PRO A 69 3.42 -24.46 -14.34
CA PRO A 69 4.37 -24.44 -15.44
C PRO A 69 5.02 -25.83 -15.62
N ASP A 70 5.47 -26.10 -16.84
CA ASP A 70 6.35 -27.21 -17.18
C ASP A 70 7.80 -26.97 -16.69
N ASP A 71 8.69 -27.95 -16.90
CA ASP A 71 10.09 -27.86 -16.45
C ASP A 71 10.88 -26.72 -17.10
N SER A 72 10.40 -26.17 -18.22
CA SER A 72 10.99 -24.99 -18.87
C SER A 72 10.50 -23.67 -18.29
N GLY A 73 9.52 -23.73 -17.39
CA GLY A 73 8.83 -22.58 -16.82
C GLY A 73 7.68 -22.08 -17.69
N ARG A 74 7.24 -22.81 -18.71
CA ARG A 74 6.15 -22.38 -19.61
C ARG A 74 4.81 -22.95 -19.17
N ILE A 75 3.73 -22.21 -19.38
CA ILE A 75 2.36 -22.72 -19.29
C ILE A 75 1.87 -22.97 -20.72
N ALA A 76 1.69 -24.24 -21.08
CA ALA A 76 1.49 -24.63 -22.47
C ALA A 76 0.08 -24.36 -23.02
N ASN A 77 -0.96 -24.49 -22.18
CA ASN A 77 -2.35 -24.51 -22.64
C ASN A 77 -3.14 -23.23 -22.28
N SER A 78 -2.45 -22.21 -21.79
CA SER A 78 -3.07 -21.04 -21.20
C SER A 78 -2.16 -19.81 -21.33
N VAL A 79 -2.76 -18.63 -21.47
CA VAL A 79 -2.04 -17.35 -21.51
C VAL A 79 -2.48 -16.46 -20.33
N PRO A 80 -1.83 -16.60 -19.16
CA PRO A 80 -2.14 -15.86 -17.94
C PRO A 80 -1.41 -14.50 -17.84
N CYS A 81 -0.57 -14.15 -18.82
CA CYS A 81 0.31 -12.98 -18.73
C CYS A 81 0.09 -11.98 -19.85
N ALA A 82 0.45 -10.73 -19.56
CA ALA A 82 0.63 -9.69 -20.55
C ALA A 82 1.94 -8.94 -20.31
N VAL A 83 2.70 -8.69 -21.36
CA VAL A 83 3.87 -7.81 -21.34
C VAL A 83 3.51 -6.52 -22.06
N ILE A 84 3.55 -5.40 -21.33
CA ILE A 84 3.22 -4.08 -21.86
C ILE A 84 4.48 -3.22 -21.83
N LEU A 85 4.93 -2.78 -23.00
CA LEU A 85 6.07 -1.88 -23.17
C LEU A 85 5.61 -0.43 -23.13
N VAL A 86 6.23 0.37 -22.28
CA VAL A 86 6.00 1.81 -22.15
C VAL A 86 7.29 2.54 -22.55
N GLU A 87 7.30 3.11 -23.76
CA GLU A 87 8.41 3.89 -24.29
C GLU A 87 8.38 5.30 -23.68
N LYS A 88 9.34 5.63 -22.82
CA LYS A 88 9.39 6.94 -22.12
C LYS A 88 10.21 7.97 -22.90
N SER A 89 11.24 7.48 -23.58
CA SER A 89 12.17 8.23 -24.42
C SER A 89 12.77 7.26 -25.45
N GLU A 90 13.63 7.75 -26.33
CA GLU A 90 14.37 6.89 -27.28
C GLU A 90 15.27 5.86 -26.59
N VAL A 91 15.64 6.10 -25.33
CA VAL A 91 16.58 5.25 -24.59
C VAL A 91 15.96 4.57 -23.36
N ASP A 92 14.86 5.09 -22.82
CA ASP A 92 14.23 4.57 -21.61
C ASP A 92 12.91 3.85 -21.93
N ILE A 93 12.85 2.57 -21.57
CA ILE A 93 11.67 1.72 -21.74
C ILE A 93 11.32 1.07 -20.40
N ASP A 94 10.06 1.20 -19.97
CA ASP A 94 9.52 0.41 -18.86
C ASP A 94 8.79 -0.80 -19.44
N ALA A 95 9.25 -2.01 -19.16
CA ALA A 95 8.56 -3.25 -19.52
C ALA A 95 7.78 -3.76 -18.30
N PHE A 96 6.46 -3.74 -18.40
CA PHE A 96 5.57 -4.29 -17.38
C PHE A 96 5.27 -5.75 -17.69
N TYR A 97 5.52 -6.62 -16.74
CA TYR A 97 5.17 -8.04 -16.78
C TYR A 97 3.97 -8.25 -15.86
N PHE A 98 2.79 -8.33 -16.44
CA PHE A 98 1.54 -8.59 -15.72
C PHE A 98 1.26 -10.08 -15.63
N TYR A 99 0.79 -10.50 -14.47
CA TYR A 99 0.40 -11.87 -14.13
C TYR A 99 -1.06 -11.84 -13.67
N PHE A 100 -1.87 -12.73 -14.22
CA PHE A 100 -3.26 -12.86 -13.85
C PHE A 100 -3.50 -14.14 -13.04
N TYR A 101 -4.22 -13.98 -11.93
CA TYR A 101 -4.70 -15.07 -11.09
C TYR A 101 -6.22 -15.04 -11.08
N SER A 102 -6.88 -16.18 -11.25
CA SER A 102 -8.35 -16.21 -11.22
C SER A 102 -8.93 -15.98 -9.82
N PHE A 103 -8.13 -16.16 -8.77
CA PHE A 103 -8.54 -16.00 -7.38
C PHE A 103 -7.34 -15.67 -6.53
N ASN A 104 -7.43 -14.59 -5.76
CA ASN A 104 -6.54 -14.27 -4.67
C ASN A 104 -7.20 -14.79 -3.39
N GLU A 105 -6.54 -15.74 -2.73
CA GLU A 105 -7.05 -16.29 -1.48
C GLU A 105 -6.76 -15.36 -0.30
N GLY A 106 -5.92 -14.33 -0.46
CA GLY A 106 -5.53 -13.43 0.61
C GLY A 106 -4.64 -14.11 1.66
N PRO A 107 -4.02 -13.34 2.57
CA PRO A 107 -3.26 -13.88 3.68
C PRO A 107 -4.15 -14.63 4.67
N ASN A 108 -3.61 -15.73 5.22
CA ASN A 108 -4.24 -16.46 6.31
C ASN A 108 -4.32 -15.59 7.58
N ILE A 109 -5.37 -15.74 8.39
CA ILE A 109 -5.54 -14.99 9.64
C ILE A 109 -4.39 -15.19 10.65
N THR A 110 -3.66 -16.30 10.53
CA THR A 110 -2.47 -16.60 11.33
C THR A 110 -1.22 -15.83 10.89
N GLN A 111 -1.23 -15.21 9.71
CA GLN A 111 -0.12 -14.42 9.16
C GLN A 111 -0.06 -12.99 9.72
N VAL A 112 -0.25 -12.87 11.03
CA VAL A 112 -0.20 -11.62 11.79
C VAL A 112 0.88 -11.73 12.85
N MET A 113 1.68 -10.69 13.00
CA MET A 113 2.79 -10.64 13.95
C MET A 113 2.31 -10.48 15.40
N GLU A 114 3.06 -11.05 16.34
CA GLU A 114 2.91 -10.76 17.77
C GLU A 114 3.18 -9.26 18.04
N PRO A 115 2.35 -8.57 18.83
CA PRO A 115 1.20 -9.08 19.60
C PRO A 115 -0.16 -8.82 18.92
N ILE A 116 -0.17 -8.29 17.70
CA ILE A 116 -1.42 -7.93 16.99
C ILE A 116 -2.24 -9.18 16.67
N ASN A 117 -1.58 -10.33 16.48
CA ASN A 117 -2.25 -11.62 16.33
C ASN A 117 -3.27 -11.93 17.44
N HIS A 118 -3.05 -11.48 18.68
CA HIS A 118 -4.00 -11.64 19.79
C HIS A 118 -5.26 -10.78 19.66
N LEU A 119 -5.22 -9.73 18.85
CA LEU A 119 -6.36 -8.84 18.58
C LEU A 119 -7.16 -9.28 17.35
N VAL A 120 -6.63 -10.25 16.60
CA VAL A 120 -7.14 -10.70 15.31
C VAL A 120 -7.63 -12.15 15.38
N GLY A 121 -7.05 -12.99 16.23
CA GLY A 121 -7.42 -14.41 16.40
C GLY A 121 -8.30 -14.67 17.61
N ASP A 122 -9.49 -14.05 17.68
CA ASP A 122 -10.52 -14.49 18.63
C ASP A 122 -10.90 -15.97 18.36
N GLU A 123 -11.32 -16.73 19.38
CA GLU A 123 -11.65 -18.16 19.25
C GLU A 123 -12.74 -18.45 18.20
N ASN A 124 -13.50 -17.43 17.80
CA ASN A 124 -14.57 -17.49 16.80
C ASN A 124 -14.07 -17.39 15.34
N LEU A 125 -12.84 -16.92 15.10
CA LEU A 125 -12.25 -16.91 13.76
C LEU A 125 -11.54 -18.23 13.52
N SER A 126 -12.13 -19.06 12.67
CA SER A 126 -11.64 -20.41 12.43
C SER A 126 -10.18 -20.40 11.96
N SER A 127 -9.34 -21.18 12.64
CA SER A 127 -7.98 -21.47 12.20
C SER A 127 -8.01 -21.93 10.74
N GLY A 128 -7.31 -21.21 9.86
CA GLY A 128 -7.29 -21.52 8.43
C GLY A 128 -8.12 -20.56 7.56
N MET A 129 -8.86 -19.60 8.12
CA MET A 129 -9.54 -18.59 7.31
C MET A 129 -8.55 -17.59 6.73
N HIS A 130 -8.76 -17.22 5.46
CA HIS A 130 -8.01 -16.17 4.79
C HIS A 130 -8.86 -14.91 4.66
N PHE A 131 -8.19 -13.75 4.60
CA PHE A 131 -8.83 -12.45 4.53
C PHE A 131 -8.31 -11.63 3.37
N GLY A 132 -9.20 -10.85 2.78
CA GLY A 132 -8.91 -10.08 1.57
C GLY A 132 -9.05 -10.88 0.28
N ASN A 133 -9.71 -12.04 0.33
CA ASN A 133 -9.99 -12.90 -0.80
C ASN A 133 -10.74 -12.12 -1.87
N HIS A 134 -10.42 -12.36 -3.14
CA HIS A 134 -11.14 -11.75 -4.23
C HIS A 134 -10.98 -12.57 -5.51
N VAL A 135 -12.04 -12.60 -6.31
CA VAL A 135 -12.01 -13.22 -7.65
C VAL A 135 -11.26 -12.29 -8.60
N GLY A 136 -10.38 -12.90 -9.40
CA GLY A 136 -9.45 -12.26 -10.33
C GLY A 136 -8.43 -11.35 -9.67
N ASP A 137 -7.19 -11.37 -10.13
CA ASP A 137 -6.15 -10.54 -9.56
C ASP A 137 -5.05 -10.26 -10.58
N TRP A 138 -4.68 -8.99 -10.67
CA TRP A 138 -3.64 -8.51 -11.58
C TRP A 138 -2.45 -8.04 -10.76
N GLU A 139 -1.36 -8.78 -10.84
CA GLU A 139 -0.10 -8.43 -10.21
C GLU A 139 0.98 -8.18 -11.26
N HIS A 140 2.05 -7.48 -10.90
CA HIS A 140 3.09 -7.16 -11.88
C HIS A 140 4.47 -6.85 -11.32
N ASN A 141 5.46 -7.12 -12.16
CA ASN A 141 6.76 -6.47 -12.07
C ASN A 141 6.90 -5.44 -13.18
N MET A 142 7.77 -4.45 -12.96
CA MET A 142 8.23 -3.57 -14.03
C MET A 142 9.75 -3.58 -14.04
N VAL A 143 10.36 -3.79 -15.20
CA VAL A 143 11.80 -3.64 -15.41
C VAL A 143 12.03 -2.41 -16.26
N ARG A 144 12.87 -1.49 -15.77
CA ARG A 144 13.30 -0.32 -16.52
C ARG A 144 14.58 -0.63 -17.27
N PHE A 145 14.58 -0.34 -18.55
CA PHE A 145 15.73 -0.42 -19.43
C PHE A 145 16.22 0.98 -19.78
N HIS A 146 17.53 1.15 -19.84
CA HIS A 146 18.22 2.31 -20.38
C HIS A 146 19.17 1.84 -21.47
N ASN A 147 18.97 2.30 -22.70
CA ASN A 147 19.73 1.89 -23.90
C ASN A 147 19.80 0.36 -24.04
N GLY A 148 18.67 -0.32 -23.86
CA GLY A 148 18.56 -1.78 -23.93
C GLY A 148 19.11 -2.56 -22.72
N THR A 149 19.71 -1.89 -21.73
CA THR A 149 20.26 -2.54 -20.53
C THR A 149 19.30 -2.34 -19.34
N PRO A 150 18.95 -3.39 -18.57
CA PRO A 150 18.10 -3.23 -17.40
C PRO A 150 18.84 -2.45 -16.30
N VAL A 151 18.19 -1.44 -15.74
CA VAL A 151 18.76 -0.54 -14.72
C VAL A 151 17.98 -0.53 -13.41
N GLY A 152 16.77 -1.08 -13.40
CA GLY A 152 15.98 -1.23 -12.18
C GLY A 152 14.76 -2.10 -12.34
N ILE A 153 14.22 -2.55 -11.21
CA ILE A 153 13.05 -3.39 -11.14
C ILE A 153 12.10 -2.90 -10.05
N TYR A 154 10.81 -3.00 -10.30
CA TYR A 154 9.72 -2.80 -9.35
C TYR A 154 9.02 -4.13 -9.08
N TYR A 155 8.71 -4.37 -7.81
CA TYR A 155 7.90 -5.49 -7.34
C TYR A 155 6.58 -4.96 -6.78
N SER A 156 5.43 -5.37 -7.35
CA SER A 156 4.12 -5.00 -6.81
C SER A 156 3.87 -5.69 -5.48
N GLN A 157 3.41 -4.94 -4.48
CA GLN A 157 3.10 -5.47 -3.15
C GLN A 157 1.81 -4.81 -2.68
N HIS A 158 0.69 -5.53 -2.83
CA HIS A 158 -0.64 -5.05 -2.47
C HIS A 158 -0.94 -3.70 -3.16
N ILE A 159 -1.19 -2.66 -2.36
CA ILE A 159 -1.50 -1.30 -2.82
C ILE A 159 -0.26 -0.51 -3.31
N ASP A 160 0.93 -0.92 -2.88
CA ASP A 160 2.22 -0.26 -3.16
C ASP A 160 3.20 -1.25 -3.81
N GLY A 161 4.48 -1.11 -3.49
CA GLY A 161 5.55 -1.96 -3.99
C GLY A 161 6.91 -1.37 -3.70
N ALA A 162 7.95 -2.14 -4.01
CA ALA A 162 9.33 -1.78 -3.76
C ALA A 162 10.10 -1.72 -5.08
N GLY A 163 10.90 -0.67 -5.25
CA GLY A 163 11.78 -0.49 -6.41
C GLY A 163 13.23 -0.61 -6.00
N PHE A 164 14.01 -1.34 -6.80
CA PHE A 164 15.43 -1.59 -6.58
C PHE A 164 16.23 -1.29 -7.84
N LYS A 165 17.49 -0.87 -7.67
CA LYS A 165 18.43 -0.84 -8.78
C LYS A 165 18.70 -2.27 -9.24
N TRP A 166 19.05 -2.44 -10.50
CA TRP A 166 19.30 -3.77 -11.07
C TRP A 166 20.47 -4.50 -10.40
N ASP A 167 21.48 -3.77 -9.95
CA ASP A 167 22.69 -4.26 -9.28
C ASP A 167 22.57 -4.29 -7.75
N ASP A 168 21.37 -4.04 -7.20
CA ASP A 168 21.14 -4.09 -5.76
C ASP A 168 21.30 -5.52 -5.23
N ALA A 169 22.01 -5.69 -4.12
CA ALA A 169 22.28 -7.00 -3.52
C ALA A 169 21.02 -7.77 -3.09
N THR A 170 19.89 -7.09 -2.96
CA THR A 170 18.59 -7.72 -2.67
C THR A 170 17.96 -8.39 -3.89
N VAL A 171 18.33 -7.99 -5.10
CA VAL A 171 17.77 -8.50 -6.36
C VAL A 171 18.58 -9.72 -6.80
N ASN A 172 17.93 -10.89 -6.81
CA ASN A 172 18.55 -12.11 -7.30
C ASN A 172 18.43 -12.18 -8.83
N ILE A 173 19.56 -12.11 -9.55
CA ILE A 173 19.61 -12.24 -11.01
C ILE A 173 20.21 -13.60 -11.38
N THR A 174 19.49 -14.37 -12.20
CA THR A 174 19.95 -15.64 -12.78
C THR A 174 19.78 -15.58 -14.29
N ASP A 175 20.82 -15.90 -15.05
CA ASP A 175 20.85 -15.83 -16.52
C ASP A 175 20.35 -14.50 -17.10
N GLY A 176 20.72 -13.40 -16.45
CA GLY A 176 20.32 -12.04 -16.83
C GLY A 176 18.86 -11.70 -16.55
N ARG A 177 18.13 -12.55 -15.82
CA ARG A 177 16.71 -12.36 -15.47
C ARG A 177 16.53 -12.30 -13.95
N PRO A 178 15.60 -11.47 -13.44
CA PRO A 178 15.33 -11.37 -12.01
C PRO A 178 14.47 -12.53 -11.56
N ILE A 179 14.81 -13.10 -10.40
CA ILE A 179 13.96 -14.05 -9.70
C ILE A 179 13.00 -13.26 -8.82
N VAL A 180 11.72 -13.55 -9.00
CA VAL A 180 10.60 -12.96 -8.27
C VAL A 180 9.92 -14.07 -7.49
N TYR A 181 9.66 -13.85 -6.22
CA TYR A 181 8.92 -14.76 -5.35
C TYR A 181 7.49 -14.24 -5.17
N SER A 182 6.50 -15.06 -5.49
CA SER A 182 5.09 -14.75 -5.27
C SER A 182 4.68 -15.14 -3.87
N ALA A 183 3.94 -14.26 -3.19
CA ALA A 183 3.32 -14.58 -1.94
C ALA A 183 2.22 -15.63 -2.12
N LEU A 184 2.19 -16.60 -1.20
CA LEU A 184 1.13 -17.58 -1.08
C LEU A 184 -0.21 -16.87 -0.79
N GLY A 185 -1.21 -17.10 -1.65
CA GLY A 185 -2.57 -16.57 -1.51
C GLY A 185 -2.74 -15.11 -1.93
N SER A 186 -1.85 -14.21 -1.47
CA SER A 186 -1.96 -12.76 -1.74
C SER A 186 -1.29 -12.29 -3.02
N HIS A 187 -0.41 -13.11 -3.63
CA HIS A 187 0.31 -12.87 -4.88
C HIS A 187 1.22 -11.63 -4.94
N ALA A 188 1.41 -10.95 -3.82
CA ALA A 188 2.40 -9.89 -3.71
C ALA A 188 3.80 -10.40 -4.12
N ASN A 189 4.54 -9.57 -4.84
CA ASN A 189 5.80 -9.94 -5.46
C ASN A 189 6.97 -9.44 -4.63
N TYR A 190 7.94 -10.32 -4.41
CA TYR A 190 9.09 -10.03 -3.54
C TYR A 190 10.42 -10.43 -4.18
N PRO A 191 11.51 -9.71 -3.86
CA PRO A 191 12.85 -10.07 -4.33
C PRO A 191 13.45 -11.26 -3.55
N GLN A 192 12.85 -11.64 -2.41
CA GLN A 192 13.37 -12.66 -1.50
C GLN A 192 12.27 -13.59 -1.01
N ARG A 193 12.64 -14.85 -0.73
CA ARG A 193 11.80 -15.85 -0.07
C ARG A 193 11.64 -15.57 1.44
N GLY A 194 10.76 -16.31 2.09
CA GLY A 194 10.49 -16.24 3.53
C GLY A 194 9.35 -15.27 3.87
N HIS A 195 9.33 -14.84 5.13
CA HIS A 195 8.34 -13.88 5.61
C HIS A 195 8.67 -12.46 5.16
N GLN A 196 7.72 -11.82 4.49
CA GLN A 196 7.81 -10.47 3.96
C GLN A 196 6.78 -9.60 4.67
N ILE A 197 7.20 -8.50 5.27
CA ILE A 197 6.26 -7.66 6.04
C ILE A 197 5.25 -7.02 5.07
N HIS A 198 3.99 -7.24 5.35
CA HIS A 198 2.82 -6.70 4.67
C HIS A 198 2.09 -5.76 5.64
N ASN A 199 1.80 -4.51 5.22
CA ASN A 199 0.96 -3.56 5.94
C ASN A 199 1.18 -3.56 7.47
N VAL A 200 2.44 -3.29 7.85
CA VAL A 200 2.89 -3.01 9.23
C VAL A 200 2.96 -4.19 10.19
N ALA A 201 1.98 -5.09 10.20
CA ALA A 201 1.88 -6.17 11.18
C ALA A 201 1.44 -7.52 10.59
N MET A 202 1.15 -7.58 9.29
CA MET A 202 0.93 -8.84 8.59
C MET A 202 2.22 -9.27 7.91
N PHE A 203 2.32 -10.53 7.53
CA PHE A 203 3.41 -10.98 6.69
C PHE A 203 2.90 -11.87 5.57
N ASP A 204 3.44 -11.69 4.39
CA ASP A 204 3.31 -12.66 3.31
C ASP A 204 4.40 -13.71 3.46
N TYR A 205 4.10 -14.93 3.02
CA TYR A 205 5.08 -16.00 2.92
C TYR A 205 5.31 -16.32 1.45
N CYS A 206 6.58 -16.34 1.05
CA CYS A 206 6.98 -16.72 -0.31
C CYS A 206 8.04 -17.83 -0.23
N ASP A 207 8.02 -18.78 -1.16
CA ASP A 207 9.11 -19.74 -1.34
C ASP A 207 9.45 -19.96 -2.82
N GLU A 208 10.40 -20.87 -3.08
CA GLU A 208 10.92 -21.13 -4.42
C GLU A 208 9.92 -21.80 -5.36
N GLY A 209 8.94 -22.54 -4.82
CA GLY A 209 7.89 -23.14 -5.61
C GLY A 209 8.36 -23.84 -6.90
N LYS A 210 7.55 -23.72 -7.95
CA LYS A 210 7.97 -24.04 -9.32
C LYS A 210 8.46 -22.80 -10.04
N LEU A 211 9.55 -22.96 -10.81
CA LEU A 211 10.02 -21.91 -11.69
C LEU A 211 9.02 -21.66 -12.81
N TRP A 212 8.62 -20.41 -12.98
CA TRP A 212 7.70 -19.93 -13.99
C TRP A 212 8.34 -18.76 -14.75
N ASN A 213 8.36 -18.86 -16.08
CA ASN A 213 8.76 -17.80 -16.99
C ASN A 213 7.52 -17.18 -17.65
N PRO A 214 6.96 -16.11 -17.07
CA PRO A 214 5.70 -15.52 -17.55
C PRO A 214 5.79 -15.01 -18.99
N ALA A 215 6.99 -14.67 -19.48
CA ALA A 215 7.18 -14.19 -20.83
C ALA A 215 6.96 -15.31 -21.89
N GLN A 216 7.12 -16.59 -21.56
CA GLN A 216 6.88 -17.65 -22.54
C GLN A 216 5.39 -17.89 -22.85
N SER A 217 4.49 -17.38 -22.01
CA SER A 217 3.04 -17.52 -22.14
C SER A 217 2.36 -16.17 -21.87
N ALA A 218 2.66 -15.17 -22.71
CA ALA A 218 2.15 -13.81 -22.57
C ALA A 218 1.63 -13.21 -23.88
N TYR A 219 0.67 -12.30 -23.75
CA TYR A 219 0.34 -11.35 -24.80
C TYR A 219 1.27 -10.15 -24.76
N TYR A 220 1.65 -9.64 -25.92
CA TYR A 220 2.66 -8.58 -26.02
C TYR A 220 2.06 -7.33 -26.62
N TYR A 221 2.30 -6.20 -25.95
CA TYR A 221 1.76 -4.92 -26.36
C TYR A 221 2.75 -3.79 -26.23
N ARG A 222 2.56 -2.77 -27.08
CA ARG A 222 3.08 -1.44 -26.90
C ARG A 222 1.98 -0.54 -26.36
N PHE A 223 2.29 0.25 -25.34
CA PHE A 223 1.37 1.23 -24.77
C PHE A 223 1.57 2.60 -25.39
N ASN A 224 0.47 3.25 -25.78
CA ASN A 224 0.45 4.64 -26.21
C ASN A 224 -0.04 5.52 -25.04
N PRO A 225 0.82 6.40 -24.48
CA PRO A 225 0.45 7.25 -23.35
C PRO A 225 -0.54 8.37 -23.70
N ASP A 226 -0.60 8.80 -24.96
CA ASP A 226 -1.46 9.92 -25.37
C ASP A 226 -2.92 9.48 -25.51
N SER A 227 -3.15 8.31 -26.13
CA SER A 227 -4.48 7.72 -26.27
C SER A 227 -4.85 6.80 -25.11
N PHE A 228 -3.89 6.44 -24.27
CA PHE A 228 -4.03 5.42 -23.23
C PHE A 228 -4.58 4.11 -23.81
N THR A 229 -3.98 3.63 -24.89
CA THR A 229 -4.36 2.37 -25.55
C THR A 229 -3.15 1.46 -25.69
N ILE A 230 -3.42 0.19 -25.98
CA ILE A 230 -2.39 -0.80 -26.29
C ILE A 230 -2.48 -1.23 -27.75
N THR A 231 -1.33 -1.50 -28.36
CA THR A 231 -1.22 -2.06 -29.72
C THR A 231 -0.47 -3.39 -29.64
N PRO A 232 -1.03 -4.49 -30.20
CA PRO A 232 -0.36 -5.79 -30.20
C PRO A 232 0.99 -5.73 -30.92
N ILE A 233 1.97 -6.48 -30.42
CA ILE A 233 3.28 -6.66 -31.06
C ILE A 233 3.62 -8.16 -31.15
N ILE A 234 4.54 -8.52 -32.05
CA ILE A 234 4.96 -9.91 -32.25
C ILE A 234 5.69 -10.41 -31.00
N SER A 235 5.38 -11.65 -30.60
CA SER A 235 6.07 -12.32 -29.50
C SER A 235 7.57 -12.48 -29.81
N PRO A 236 8.48 -12.07 -28.91
CA PRO A 236 9.91 -12.31 -29.08
C PRO A 236 10.29 -13.79 -29.04
N PHE A 237 9.40 -14.66 -28.54
CA PHE A 237 9.59 -16.12 -28.54
C PHE A 237 9.11 -16.80 -29.82
N GLU A 238 8.31 -16.10 -30.63
CA GLU A 238 7.80 -16.59 -31.93
C GLU A 238 7.99 -15.52 -33.02
N PRO A 239 9.24 -15.09 -33.30
CA PRO A 239 9.52 -13.97 -34.19
C PRO A 239 9.18 -14.24 -35.66
N SER A 240 8.99 -15.51 -36.03
CA SER A 240 8.55 -15.91 -37.37
C SER A 240 7.04 -15.77 -37.59
N SER A 241 6.26 -15.44 -36.55
CA SER A 241 4.85 -15.12 -36.72
C SER A 241 4.71 -13.83 -37.52
N THR A 242 3.97 -13.88 -38.64
CA THR A 242 3.77 -12.74 -39.53
C THR A 242 2.72 -11.75 -39.03
N GLU A 243 1.86 -12.19 -38.12
CA GLU A 243 0.86 -11.35 -37.45
C GLU A 243 1.09 -11.42 -35.94
N PRO A 244 0.95 -10.31 -35.18
CA PRO A 244 0.80 -10.40 -33.75
C PRO A 244 -0.36 -11.34 -33.44
N ALA A 245 -0.12 -12.34 -32.60
CA ALA A 245 -1.21 -13.15 -32.09
C ALA A 245 -2.13 -12.21 -31.27
N GLN A 246 -3.23 -11.78 -31.89
CA GLN A 246 -4.52 -11.36 -31.30
C GLN A 246 -4.93 -9.88 -31.46
N ASN A 247 -6.18 -9.72 -31.87
CA ASN A 247 -6.98 -8.49 -31.79
C ASN A 247 -7.53 -8.23 -30.37
N TYR A 248 -6.78 -8.63 -29.33
CA TYR A 248 -7.20 -8.54 -27.94
C TYR A 248 -6.63 -7.28 -27.31
N THR A 249 -7.23 -6.14 -27.61
CA THR A 249 -6.89 -4.86 -26.95
C THR A 249 -7.98 -4.42 -25.97
N SER A 250 -9.23 -4.82 -26.23
CA SER A 250 -10.41 -4.38 -25.47
C SER A 250 -10.37 -4.76 -23.99
N TRP A 251 -9.72 -5.87 -23.63
CA TRP A 251 -9.51 -6.26 -22.23
C TRP A 251 -8.77 -5.21 -21.40
N PHE A 252 -7.86 -4.44 -22.01
CA PHE A 252 -7.14 -3.36 -21.34
C PHE A 252 -7.99 -2.09 -21.17
N ASP A 253 -9.00 -1.94 -22.03
CA ASP A 253 -9.94 -0.82 -21.96
C ASP A 253 -11.02 -1.05 -20.91
N PHE A 254 -11.32 -2.30 -20.55
CA PHE A 254 -12.28 -2.61 -19.49
C PHE A 254 -11.91 -1.93 -18.16
N THR A 255 -12.81 -1.08 -17.67
CA THR A 255 -12.60 -0.28 -16.46
C THR A 255 -13.19 -0.89 -15.19
N GLY A 256 -14.03 -1.92 -15.33
CA GLY A 256 -14.71 -2.56 -14.19
C GLY A 256 -13.81 -3.44 -13.33
N HIS A 257 -14.46 -4.19 -12.44
CA HIS A 257 -13.86 -5.15 -11.53
C HIS A 257 -13.67 -6.51 -12.22
N TRP A 258 -12.44 -7.05 -12.16
CA TRP A 258 -12.09 -8.39 -12.63
C TRP A 258 -12.55 -9.49 -11.65
N GLY A 259 -13.72 -9.34 -11.06
CA GLY A 259 -14.25 -10.27 -10.06
C GLY A 259 -15.55 -9.77 -9.45
N ASP A 260 -16.04 -10.52 -8.47
CA ASP A 260 -17.18 -10.17 -7.63
C ASP A 260 -17.01 -8.80 -6.95
N ILE A 261 -18.11 -8.12 -6.67
CA ILE A 261 -18.14 -7.03 -5.69
C ILE A 261 -18.12 -7.63 -4.28
N SER A 262 -17.45 -6.97 -3.34
CA SER A 262 -17.38 -7.39 -1.94
C SER A 262 -18.76 -7.76 -1.39
N TYR A 263 -18.85 -8.94 -0.79
CA TYR A 263 -20.09 -9.44 -0.22
C TYR A 263 -20.55 -8.57 0.96
N PRO A 264 -21.88 -8.39 1.13
CA PRO A 264 -22.41 -7.69 2.29
C PRO A 264 -22.10 -8.48 3.58
N ASP A 265 -22.01 -7.79 4.72
CA ASP A 265 -21.71 -8.45 6.01
C ASP A 265 -22.78 -9.47 6.44
N SER A 266 -23.95 -9.47 5.78
CA SER A 266 -25.01 -10.47 5.99
C SER A 266 -24.83 -11.75 5.17
N ASP A 267 -23.91 -11.78 4.20
CA ASP A 267 -23.64 -12.99 3.40
C ASP A 267 -22.91 -14.02 4.28
N PRO A 268 -23.33 -15.30 4.30
CA PRO A 268 -22.70 -16.33 5.14
C PRO A 268 -21.23 -16.63 4.78
N ARG A 269 -20.76 -16.20 3.60
CA ARG A 269 -19.36 -16.33 3.16
C ARG A 269 -18.51 -15.15 3.59
N GLN A 270 -19.13 -14.09 4.11
CA GLN A 270 -18.45 -12.87 4.52
C GLN A 270 -18.20 -12.87 6.02
N GLU A 271 -16.95 -12.57 6.39
CA GLU A 271 -16.53 -12.36 7.77
C GLU A 271 -15.71 -11.07 7.82
N THR A 272 -15.79 -10.33 8.92
CA THR A 272 -15.05 -9.08 9.09
C THR A 272 -14.30 -9.09 10.41
N VAL A 273 -12.97 -8.97 10.37
CA VAL A 273 -12.14 -8.94 11.58
C VAL A 273 -12.56 -7.75 12.45
N PRO A 274 -12.96 -7.98 13.71
CA PRO A 274 -13.34 -6.91 14.63
C PRO A 274 -12.24 -5.86 14.78
N HIS A 275 -12.62 -4.60 14.98
CA HIS A 275 -11.74 -3.43 15.20
C HIS A 275 -10.87 -2.97 14.01
N PHE A 276 -10.42 -3.91 13.18
CA PHE A 276 -9.60 -3.67 11.99
C PHE A 276 -10.44 -3.52 10.72
N GLY A 277 -11.63 -4.12 10.67
CA GLY A 277 -12.53 -4.03 9.52
C GLY A 277 -12.01 -4.76 8.29
N LEU A 278 -11.10 -5.72 8.48
CA LEU A 278 -10.57 -6.54 7.40
C LEU A 278 -11.65 -7.53 6.98
N LYS A 279 -12.12 -7.38 5.74
CA LYS A 279 -13.13 -8.25 5.15
C LYS A 279 -12.52 -9.56 4.65
N ARG A 280 -13.27 -10.64 4.75
CA ARG A 280 -12.94 -11.91 4.13
C ARG A 280 -12.95 -11.81 2.61
N PHE A 281 -14.04 -11.31 2.03
CA PHE A 281 -14.16 -11.05 0.59
C PHE A 281 -14.13 -9.55 0.25
N ASN A 282 -13.15 -9.16 -0.55
CA ASN A 282 -13.05 -7.85 -1.17
C ASN A 282 -13.58 -7.89 -2.60
N SER A 283 -13.84 -6.71 -3.16
CA SER A 283 -14.13 -6.60 -4.59
C SER A 283 -12.91 -6.99 -5.40
N GLY A 284 -13.11 -7.68 -6.54
CA GLY A 284 -12.05 -7.91 -7.52
C GLY A 284 -11.40 -6.60 -7.96
N PRO A 285 -10.09 -6.57 -8.25
CA PRO A 285 -9.40 -5.34 -8.63
C PRO A 285 -9.79 -4.91 -10.06
N ASN A 286 -9.52 -3.64 -10.37
CA ASN A 286 -9.53 -3.19 -11.76
C ASN A 286 -8.31 -3.73 -12.53
N GLY A 287 -8.33 -3.57 -13.85
CA GLY A 287 -7.29 -4.11 -14.73
C GLY A 287 -5.95 -3.34 -14.74
N PRO A 288 -4.97 -3.80 -15.54
CA PRO A 288 -3.63 -3.21 -15.66
C PRO A 288 -3.57 -1.72 -16.00
N ARG A 289 -4.60 -1.18 -16.66
CA ARG A 289 -4.76 0.27 -16.92
C ARG A 289 -4.65 1.11 -15.64
N PHE A 290 -5.05 0.56 -14.48
CA PHE A 290 -5.02 1.26 -13.19
C PHE A 290 -3.71 1.08 -12.41
N LYS A 291 -2.74 0.32 -12.95
CA LYS A 291 -1.47 0.00 -12.28
C LYS A 291 -0.36 1.05 -12.51
N HIS A 292 -0.74 2.29 -12.80
CA HIS A 292 0.16 3.46 -12.90
C HIS A 292 1.32 3.22 -13.88
N LEU A 293 0.97 2.96 -15.15
CA LEU A 293 1.92 2.71 -16.25
C LEU A 293 2.81 3.92 -16.54
N ILE A 294 2.23 5.12 -16.48
CA ILE A 294 2.94 6.39 -16.68
C ILE A 294 3.47 6.87 -15.33
N ARG A 295 4.66 6.41 -14.95
CA ARG A 295 5.35 6.79 -13.69
C ARG A 295 6.69 7.45 -13.94
N LYS A 296 7.16 8.36 -13.08
CA LYS A 296 8.50 8.98 -13.22
C LYS A 296 9.61 8.05 -12.75
N GLY A 297 9.44 7.48 -11.56
CA GLY A 297 10.41 6.58 -10.94
C GLY A 297 10.16 5.09 -11.25
N LEU A 298 10.88 4.22 -10.55
CA LEU A 298 10.55 2.78 -10.52
C LEU A 298 9.26 2.54 -9.73
N VAL A 299 9.15 3.22 -8.59
CA VAL A 299 7.97 3.22 -7.72
C VAL A 299 6.93 4.26 -8.16
N ARG A 300 5.75 4.23 -7.56
CA ARG A 300 4.67 5.19 -7.81
C ARG A 300 5.10 6.61 -7.41
N ASP A 301 4.61 7.60 -8.14
CA ASP A 301 4.98 9.02 -7.97
C ASP A 301 4.45 9.61 -6.67
N HIS A 302 3.37 9.04 -6.15
CA HIS A 302 2.77 9.42 -4.88
C HIS A 302 2.79 8.23 -3.95
N ALA A 303 3.43 8.40 -2.79
CA ALA A 303 3.36 7.43 -1.72
C ALA A 303 1.91 7.31 -1.21
N ARG A 304 1.52 6.09 -0.82
CA ARG A 304 0.23 5.87 -0.18
C ARG A 304 0.09 6.69 1.10
N LYS A 305 -1.10 7.28 1.28
CA LYS A 305 -1.47 7.92 2.53
C LYS A 305 -1.90 6.85 3.53
N MET A 306 -1.02 6.54 4.49
CA MET A 306 -1.39 5.67 5.61
C MET A 306 -2.44 6.33 6.51
N GLY A 307 -3.46 5.57 6.88
CA GLY A 307 -4.46 5.99 7.85
C GLY A 307 -3.88 6.14 9.26
N TRP A 308 -4.58 6.85 10.14
CA TRP A 308 -4.12 7.07 11.52
C TRP A 308 -4.00 5.75 12.32
N LYS A 309 -4.91 4.79 12.11
CA LYS A 309 -4.87 3.47 12.76
C LYS A 309 -3.59 2.72 12.40
N GLU A 310 -3.29 2.67 11.11
CA GLU A 310 -2.10 2.00 10.59
C GLU A 310 -0.81 2.66 11.10
N ARG A 311 -0.76 4.00 11.13
CA ARG A 311 0.35 4.73 11.76
C ARG A 311 0.51 4.37 13.23
N ALA A 312 -0.59 4.29 13.98
CA ALA A 312 -0.56 3.93 15.39
C ALA A 312 -0.05 2.50 15.60
N VAL A 313 -0.54 1.54 14.80
CA VAL A 313 -0.03 0.15 14.81
C VAL A 313 1.45 0.14 14.45
N GLY A 314 1.91 0.93 13.48
CA GLY A 314 3.31 0.96 13.06
C GLY A 314 4.25 1.51 14.11
N VAL A 315 3.84 2.58 14.78
CA VAL A 315 4.57 3.08 15.95
C VAL A 315 4.61 1.98 17.01
N PHE A 316 3.47 1.40 17.38
CA PHE A 316 3.41 0.35 18.39
C PHE A 316 4.33 -0.85 18.06
N MET A 317 4.26 -1.37 16.84
CA MET A 317 5.07 -2.50 16.37
C MET A 317 6.57 -2.17 16.36
N TYR A 318 6.96 -0.95 16.01
CA TYR A 318 8.36 -0.51 16.05
C TYR A 318 8.94 -0.53 17.47
N TRP A 319 8.17 -0.04 18.45
CA TRP A 319 8.61 0.00 19.85
C TRP A 319 8.44 -1.35 20.57
N TYR A 320 7.62 -2.27 20.03
CA TYR A 320 7.26 -3.50 20.72
C TYR A 320 8.46 -4.37 21.12
N PRO A 321 9.37 -4.76 20.20
CA PRO A 321 10.48 -5.65 20.52
C PRO A 321 11.46 -5.09 21.57
N CYS A 322 11.68 -3.77 21.55
CA CYS A 322 12.68 -3.14 22.42
C CYS A 322 12.11 -2.77 23.79
N CYS A 323 10.86 -2.30 23.82
CA CYS A 323 10.44 -1.36 24.85
C CYS A 323 9.07 -1.70 25.47
N ILE A 324 8.24 -2.50 24.78
CA ILE A 324 6.88 -2.83 25.23
C ILE A 324 6.73 -4.33 25.54
N ARG A 325 7.64 -5.20 25.08
CA ARG A 325 7.55 -6.64 25.31
C ARG A 325 7.91 -7.04 26.75
N GLY A 326 6.95 -7.59 27.48
CA GLY A 326 7.14 -8.18 28.82
C GLY A 326 7.61 -7.16 29.87
N TRP A 327 8.58 -7.54 30.70
CA TRP A 327 9.09 -6.66 31.79
C TRP A 327 9.75 -5.36 31.28
N ARG A 328 10.14 -5.32 29.99
CA ARG A 328 10.71 -4.12 29.36
C ARG A 328 9.73 -2.96 29.30
N LEU A 329 8.42 -3.25 29.28
CA LEU A 329 7.38 -2.22 29.36
C LEU A 329 7.48 -1.42 30.66
N TRP A 330 7.50 -2.12 31.80
CA TRP A 330 7.58 -1.49 33.12
C TRP A 330 8.88 -0.70 33.30
N ARG A 331 9.99 -1.22 32.80
CA ARG A 331 11.27 -0.50 32.77
C ARG A 331 11.18 0.78 31.91
N SER A 332 10.61 0.69 30.72
CA SER A 332 10.50 1.83 29.80
C SER A 332 9.54 2.89 30.33
N LEU A 333 8.40 2.50 30.92
CA LEU A 333 7.48 3.41 31.59
C LEU A 333 8.15 4.12 32.77
N GLY A 334 8.94 3.40 33.57
CA GLY A 334 9.73 4.00 34.65
C GLY A 334 10.73 5.04 34.15
N ILE A 335 11.50 4.73 33.10
CA ILE A 335 12.45 5.68 32.49
C ILE A 335 11.73 6.89 31.93
N THR A 336 10.64 6.69 31.18
CA THR A 336 9.85 7.78 30.61
C THR A 336 9.26 8.67 31.71
N ALA A 337 8.72 8.09 32.79
CA ALA A 337 8.24 8.86 33.94
C ALA A 337 9.35 9.74 34.54
N VAL A 338 10.55 9.19 34.76
CA VAL A 338 11.71 9.95 35.27
C VAL A 338 12.08 11.09 34.33
N ILE A 339 12.19 10.83 33.02
CA ILE A 339 12.51 11.86 32.02
C ILE A 339 11.45 12.96 31.99
N THR A 340 10.17 12.57 32.04
CA THR A 340 9.05 13.52 31.97
C THR A 340 9.00 14.39 33.23
N SER A 341 9.20 13.79 34.40
CA SER A 341 9.33 14.52 35.66
C SER A 341 10.54 15.46 35.67
N ALA A 342 11.71 15.00 35.19
CA ALA A 342 12.90 15.84 35.06
C ALA A 342 12.67 17.02 34.10
N PHE A 343 12.01 16.79 32.97
CA PHE A 343 11.65 17.83 32.01
C PHE A 343 10.69 18.85 32.62
N VAL A 344 9.63 18.41 33.28
CA VAL A 344 8.68 19.29 33.98
C VAL A 344 9.39 20.12 35.05
N LEU A 345 10.27 19.49 35.84
CA LEU A 345 11.07 20.20 36.85
C LEU A 345 12.01 21.22 36.20
N ALA A 346 12.65 20.90 35.08
CA ALA A 346 13.50 21.83 34.34
C ALA A 346 12.70 23.03 33.79
N VAL A 347 11.49 22.79 33.27
CA VAL A 347 10.58 23.87 32.82
C VAL A 347 10.14 24.73 33.99
N VAL A 348 9.71 24.14 35.10
CA VAL A 348 9.31 24.87 36.31
C VAL A 348 10.48 25.69 36.86
N TYR A 349 11.67 25.11 36.92
CA TYR A 349 12.89 25.80 37.33
C TYR A 349 13.23 26.94 36.37
N GLY A 350 13.14 26.71 35.06
CA GLY A 350 13.33 27.74 34.03
C GLY A 350 12.37 28.91 34.19
N VAL A 351 11.07 28.64 34.36
CA VAL A 351 10.04 29.67 34.59
C VAL A 351 10.28 30.43 35.90
N ARG A 352 10.61 29.74 36.99
CA ARG A 352 10.94 30.38 38.28
C ARG A 352 12.18 31.27 38.15
N ARG A 353 13.21 30.81 37.45
CA ARG A 353 14.45 31.56 37.19
C ARG A 353 14.18 32.78 36.31
N LEU A 354 13.31 32.67 35.31
CA LEU A 354 12.86 33.80 34.47
C LEU A 354 12.07 34.83 35.28
N LYS A 355 11.18 34.38 36.18
CA LYS A 355 10.39 35.26 37.05
C LYS A 355 11.27 36.02 38.05
N THR A 356 12.22 35.33 38.68
CA THR A 356 13.20 35.97 39.58
C THR A 356 14.15 36.91 38.85
N TRP A 357 14.57 36.56 37.62
CA TRP A 357 15.36 37.46 36.79
C TRP A 357 14.57 38.72 36.40
N ARG A 358 13.29 38.58 36.00
CA ARG A 358 12.39 39.72 35.75
C ARG A 358 12.17 40.58 36.99
N GLN A 359 11.98 39.96 38.17
CA GLN A 359 11.88 40.71 39.42
C GLN A 359 13.17 41.46 39.74
N LYS A 360 14.36 40.84 39.57
CA LYS A 360 15.64 41.55 39.73
C LYS A 360 15.77 42.73 38.76
N GLN A 361 15.37 42.58 37.50
CA GLN A 361 15.35 43.69 36.54
C GLN A 361 14.44 44.85 36.99
N VAL A 362 13.26 44.53 37.55
CA VAL A 362 12.34 45.54 38.12
C VAL A 362 12.92 46.21 39.37
N TYR A 363 13.53 45.46 40.28
CA TYR A 363 14.19 46.02 41.46
C TYR A 363 15.42 46.87 41.11
N THR A 364 16.22 46.49 40.12
CA THR A 364 17.32 47.32 39.63
C THR A 364 16.82 48.61 38.99
N LYS A 365 15.67 48.57 38.31
CA LYS A 365 15.02 49.75 37.74
C LYS A 365 14.51 50.69 38.84
N LEU A 366 13.80 50.15 39.84
CA LEU A 366 13.34 50.92 41.01
C LEU A 366 14.50 51.52 41.82
N LYS A 367 15.60 50.78 42.00
CA LYS A 367 16.78 51.31 42.71
C LYS A 367 17.47 52.45 41.95
N ASN A 368 17.44 52.44 40.62
CA ASN A 368 17.92 53.56 39.81
C ASN A 368 16.98 54.77 39.90
N ASP A 369 15.67 54.54 40.01
CA ASP A 369 14.67 55.60 40.19
C ASP A 369 14.71 56.20 41.62
N ASP A 370 14.98 55.39 42.66
CA ASP A 370 15.19 55.85 44.05
C ASP A 370 16.46 56.72 44.18
N ILE A 371 17.52 56.43 43.41
CA ILE A 371 18.72 57.29 43.35
C ILE A 371 18.37 58.66 42.75
N ALA A 372 17.47 58.71 41.77
CA ALA A 372 16.99 59.99 41.22
C ALA A 372 16.10 60.75 42.22
N MET A 373 15.31 60.06 43.05
CA MET A 373 14.45 60.70 44.07
C MET A 373 15.21 61.32 45.24
N GLU A 374 16.39 60.80 45.62
CA GLU A 374 17.26 61.49 46.59
C GLU A 374 17.92 62.74 46.02
N GLU A 375 18.11 62.80 44.70
CA GLU A 375 18.57 64.02 44.02
C GLU A 375 17.48 65.11 44.05
N PHE A 376 16.19 64.73 43.89
CA PHE A 376 15.05 65.65 44.00
C PHE A 376 14.68 66.05 45.44
N ARG A 377 14.83 65.16 46.43
CA ARG A 377 14.52 65.49 47.84
C ARG A 377 15.45 66.57 48.40
N ARG A 378 16.69 66.68 47.89
CA ARG A 378 17.59 67.79 48.21
C ARG A 378 17.16 69.14 47.62
N GLU A 379 16.40 69.15 46.53
CA GLU A 379 15.89 70.38 45.93
C GLU A 379 14.59 70.87 46.61
N GLU A 380 13.78 69.98 47.18
CA GLU A 380 12.46 70.31 47.74
C GLU A 380 12.50 70.88 49.17
N GLU A 381 13.48 70.49 50.01
CA GLU A 381 13.69 71.11 51.35
C GLU A 381 14.09 72.60 51.28
N PHE A 382 14.40 73.13 50.09
CA PHE A 382 14.72 74.54 49.88
C PHE A 382 13.49 75.42 49.59
N LEU A 383 12.30 74.87 49.31
CA LEU A 383 11.24 75.63 48.63
C LEU A 383 9.86 75.76 49.32
N ILE A 384 9.54 75.06 50.43
CA ILE A 384 8.18 75.15 51.01
C ILE A 384 8.22 75.34 52.53
N GLY A 385 8.38 76.60 52.93
CA GLY A 385 7.94 77.13 54.21
C GLY A 385 7.14 78.41 53.96
N SER A 386 5.83 78.30 53.73
CA SER A 386 4.87 79.41 53.85
C SER A 386 3.41 78.91 53.80
N ASP A 387 2.67 79.30 54.84
CA ASP A 387 1.22 79.57 54.96
C ASP A 387 0.24 78.37 54.91
N ASP A 388 -0.51 78.07 55.99
CA ASP A 388 -1.59 78.84 56.69
C ASP A 388 -2.85 78.93 55.80
N ASP A 389 -4.11 78.79 56.22
CA ASP A 389 -4.79 78.52 57.50
C ASP A 389 -6.30 78.28 57.19
N GLU A 390 -7.05 77.80 58.19
CA GLU A 390 -8.51 78.00 58.41
C GLU A 390 -9.56 77.41 57.42
N ASP A 391 -10.81 77.08 57.78
CA ASP A 391 -11.48 76.66 59.02
C ASP A 391 -12.91 76.17 58.66
N ASP A 392 -13.53 75.51 59.63
CA ASP A 392 -14.93 75.12 59.91
C ASP A 392 -16.12 75.56 59.02
N HIS A 393 -17.07 74.62 58.76
CA HIS A 393 -18.44 74.71 59.30
C HIS A 393 -19.33 73.47 59.06
N ARG A 394 -20.22 73.26 60.03
CA ARG A 394 -21.03 72.07 60.38
C ARG A 394 -22.43 72.07 59.74
N ARG A 395 -23.17 70.98 60.02
CA ARG A 395 -24.64 70.84 60.12
C ARG A 395 -25.48 72.10 60.02
#